data_AF-A0A226DWR8-F1
#
_entry.id   AF-A0A226DWR8-F1
#
_cell.length_a   1.000
_cell.length_b   1.000
_cell.length_c   1.000
_cell.angle_alpha   90.00
_cell.angle_beta   90.00
_cell.angle_gamma   90.00
#
_symmetry.space_group_name_H-M   'P 1'
#
loop_
_entity.id
_entity.type
_entity.pdbx_description
1 polymer ?
#
loop_
_entity_poly.entity_id
_entity_poly.type
_entity_poly.pdbx_seq_one_letter_code
_entity_poly.pdbx_strand_id
1 'polypeptide(L)'
;MFPTRDVAGRLIRDKKLTENLSGFATALSDDSWPEEVQVNENDKLNFIKEILQRWVTKNGMAATLSKLVELLLMAKLDGAAGIIQQGFGMYDKQLGPNPPFT
;
A
#
# COMPACT_ATOMS: atom_id res chain seq x y z
N MET A 1 -13.26 7.67 -5.85
CA MET A 1 -12.71 7.99 -4.51
C MET A 1 -11.79 6.85 -4.09
N PHE A 2 -10.62 7.12 -3.52
CA PHE A 2 -9.66 6.08 -3.14
C PHE A 2 -10.18 5.26 -1.94
N PRO A 3 -10.15 3.90 -1.98
CA PRO A 3 -10.76 3.06 -0.95
C PRO A 3 -9.86 2.87 0.28
N THR A 4 -9.59 3.95 1.02
CA THR A 4 -8.64 3.97 2.14
C THR A 4 -8.87 2.88 3.19
N ARG A 5 -10.14 2.62 3.54
CA ARG A 5 -10.50 1.64 4.58
C ARG A 5 -10.13 0.21 4.16
N ASP A 6 -10.47 -0.17 2.94
CA ASP A 6 -10.20 -1.51 2.40
C ASP A 6 -8.71 -1.73 2.13
N VAL A 7 -8.03 -0.71 1.59
CA VAL A 7 -6.57 -0.73 1.39
C VAL A 7 -5.87 -0.94 2.74
N ALA A 8 -6.20 -0.13 3.76
CA ALA A 8 -5.58 -0.27 5.08
C ALA A 8 -5.84 -1.65 5.71
N GLY A 9 -7.06 -2.16 5.63
CA GLY A 9 -7.44 -3.47 6.15
C GLY A 9 -6.75 -4.66 5.46
N ARG A 10 -6.20 -4.43 4.26
CA ARG A 10 -5.37 -5.41 3.55
C ARG A 10 -3.89 -5.23 3.89
N LEU A 11 -3.38 -4.00 3.87
CA LEU A 11 -1.98 -3.69 4.17
C LEU A 11 -1.56 -4.12 5.58
N ILE A 12 -2.46 -4.04 6.56
CA ILE A 12 -2.20 -4.49 7.93
C ILE A 12 -1.84 -5.99 8.02
N ARG A 13 -2.14 -6.78 6.98
CA ARG A 13 -1.82 -8.21 6.91
C ARG A 13 -0.38 -8.46 6.47
N ASP A 14 0.32 -7.45 5.94
CA ASP A 14 1.71 -7.57 5.55
C ASP A 14 2.63 -7.33 6.75
N LYS A 15 3.28 -8.40 7.21
CA LYS A 15 4.16 -8.34 8.37
C LYS A 15 5.30 -7.32 8.18
N LYS A 16 5.93 -7.32 7.01
CA LYS A 16 7.06 -6.43 6.68
C LYS A 16 6.67 -4.95 6.75
N LEU A 17 5.50 -4.59 6.23
CA LEU A 17 4.94 -3.25 6.36
C LEU A 17 4.64 -2.91 7.82
N THR A 18 4.02 -3.82 8.58
CA THR A 18 3.69 -3.55 9.99
C THR A 18 4.90 -3.49 10.93
N GLU A 19 6.04 -4.02 10.52
CA GLU A 19 7.33 -3.91 11.20
C GLU A 19 8.11 -2.64 10.77
N ASN A 20 7.78 -2.06 9.60
CA ASN A 20 8.42 -0.85 9.06
C ASN A 20 7.38 0.21 8.63
N LEU A 21 6.53 0.61 9.57
CA LEU A 21 5.50 1.62 9.33
C LEU A 21 6.09 3.01 9.06
N SER A 22 7.27 3.32 9.60
CA SER A 22 8.00 4.55 9.32
C SER A 22 8.45 4.61 7.86
N GLY A 23 9.08 3.55 7.35
CA GLY A 23 9.46 3.46 5.93
C GLY A 23 8.25 3.55 4.98
N PHE A 24 7.11 2.96 5.37
CA PHE A 24 5.85 3.12 4.65
C PHE A 24 5.36 4.59 4.67
N ALA A 25 5.39 5.26 5.83
CA ALA A 25 5.00 6.66 5.96
C ALA A 25 5.89 7.58 5.11
N THR A 26 7.21 7.38 5.15
CA THR A 26 8.18 8.13 4.34
C THR A 26 7.89 7.96 2.86
N ALA A 27 7.63 6.73 2.39
CA ALA A 27 7.37 6.44 0.99
C ALA A 27 6.10 7.13 0.43
N LEU A 28 5.09 7.37 1.26
CA LEU A 28 3.83 7.99 0.82
C LEU A 28 3.77 9.49 1.12
N SER A 29 4.25 9.91 2.28
CA SER A 29 4.01 11.27 2.75
C SER A 29 5.11 12.24 2.30
N ASP A 30 6.30 11.74 1.93
CA ASP A 30 7.49 12.54 1.59
C ASP A 30 7.98 13.48 2.72
N ASP A 31 7.36 13.35 3.89
CA ASP A 31 7.65 14.06 5.12
C ASP A 31 8.17 13.05 6.14
N SER A 32 9.22 13.44 6.87
CA SER A 32 9.77 12.65 7.97
C SER A 32 8.70 12.47 9.05
N TRP A 33 8.13 11.26 9.10
CA TRP A 33 7.28 10.86 10.22
C TRP A 33 8.15 10.73 11.47
N PRO A 34 7.71 11.15 12.67
CA PRO A 34 8.49 10.95 13.89
C PRO A 34 8.91 9.47 14.00
N GLU A 35 10.22 9.24 14.06
CA GLU A 35 10.87 7.94 13.79
C GLU A 35 10.51 6.83 14.80
N GLU A 36 9.80 7.13 15.87
CA GLU A 36 9.43 6.16 16.89
C GLU A 36 8.00 6.41 17.39
N VAL A 37 7.00 6.09 16.57
CA VAL A 37 5.67 5.86 17.13
C VAL A 37 5.64 4.40 17.58
N GLN A 38 5.70 4.16 18.89
CA GLN A 38 5.32 2.86 19.44
C GLN A 38 3.83 2.67 19.19
N VAL A 39 3.49 2.15 18.00
CA VAL A 39 2.11 1.89 17.63
C VAL A 39 1.72 0.53 18.19
N ASN A 40 0.83 0.55 19.17
CA ASN A 40 0.15 -0.63 19.71
C ASN A 40 -0.44 -1.45 18.54
N GLU A 41 -0.53 -2.79 18.63
CA GLU A 41 -1.09 -3.59 17.54
C GLU A 41 -2.50 -3.12 17.10
N ASN A 42 -3.31 -2.67 18.06
CA ASN A 42 -4.64 -2.11 17.81
C ASN A 42 -4.61 -0.77 17.04
N ASP A 43 -3.51 -0.02 17.13
CA ASP A 43 -3.36 1.30 16.52
C ASP A 43 -2.69 1.24 15.14
N LYS A 44 -2.02 0.13 14.78
CA LYS A 44 -1.34 -0.03 13.49
C LYS A 44 -2.31 0.16 12.31
N LEU A 45 -3.54 -0.34 12.43
CA LEU A 45 -4.56 -0.15 11.40
C LEU A 45 -4.95 1.32 11.25
N ASN A 46 -5.12 2.03 12.37
CA ASN A 46 -5.47 3.46 12.35
C ASN A 46 -4.33 4.30 11.80
N PHE A 47 -3.10 3.94 12.12
CA PHE A 47 -1.90 4.57 11.61
C PHE A 47 -1.76 4.42 10.09
N ILE A 48 -1.96 3.21 9.55
CA ILE A 48 -1.97 2.98 8.10
C ILE A 48 -3.08 3.80 7.42
N LYS A 49 -4.28 3.87 8.02
CA LYS A 49 -5.38 4.71 7.49
C LYS A 49 -4.98 6.18 7.46
N GLU A 50 -4.35 6.69 8.52
CA GLU A 50 -3.94 8.09 8.61
C GLU A 50 -2.91 8.44 7.54
N ILE A 51 -1.88 7.60 7.35
CA ILE A 51 -0.87 7.78 6.30
C ILE A 51 -1.54 7.84 4.92
N LEU A 52 -2.39 6.85 4.61
CA LEU A 52 -3.10 6.80 3.34
C LEU A 52 -4.01 8.01 3.16
N GLN A 53 -4.68 8.47 4.22
CA GLN A 53 -5.59 9.60 4.14
C GLN A 53 -4.84 10.92 3.91
N ARG A 54 -3.69 11.12 4.57
CA ARG A 54 -2.81 12.26 4.30
C ARG A 54 -2.30 12.23 2.86
N TRP A 55 -1.83 11.09 2.38
CA TRP A 55 -1.38 10.92 1.01
C TRP A 55 -2.48 11.21 -0.02
N VAL A 56 -3.68 10.67 0.18
CA VAL A 56 -4.86 10.94 -0.67
C VAL A 56 -5.24 12.42 -0.66
N THR A 57 -5.18 13.07 0.50
CA THR A 57 -5.50 14.49 0.64
C THR A 57 -4.48 15.35 -0.11
N LYS A 58 -3.18 15.01 -0.02
CA LYS A 58 -2.09 15.71 -0.71
C LYS A 58 -2.16 15.55 -2.23
N ASN A 59 -2.48 14.35 -2.71
CA ASN A 59 -2.43 14.01 -4.14
C ASN A 59 -3.79 14.12 -4.87
N GLY A 60 -4.90 14.22 -4.13
CA GLY A 60 -6.24 14.34 -4.69
C GLY A 60 -6.57 13.22 -5.68
N MET A 61 -6.93 13.58 -6.92
CA MET A 61 -7.28 12.62 -7.97
C MET A 61 -6.10 11.77 -8.46
N ALA A 62 -4.85 12.19 -8.22
CA ALA A 62 -3.66 11.42 -8.59
C ALA A 62 -3.40 10.25 -7.61
N ALA A 63 -4.08 10.22 -6.46
CA ALA A 63 -4.00 9.13 -5.50
C ALA A 63 -4.76 7.88 -6.00
N THR A 64 -4.10 7.11 -6.88
CA THR A 64 -4.66 5.89 -7.47
C THR A 64 -4.05 4.63 -6.86
N LEU A 65 -4.75 3.50 -6.95
CA LEU A 65 -4.20 2.21 -6.50
C LEU A 65 -2.91 1.86 -7.25
N SER A 66 -2.81 2.17 -8.54
CA SER A 66 -1.60 1.95 -9.34
C SER A 66 -0.43 2.76 -8.80
N LYS A 67 -0.67 4.03 -8.45
CA LYS A 67 0.38 4.86 -7.86
C LYS A 67 0.81 4.37 -6.49
N LEU A 68 -0.14 3.90 -5.67
CA LEU A 68 0.17 3.28 -4.39
C LEU A 68 1.09 2.05 -4.56
N VAL A 69 0.75 1.15 -5.49
CA VAL A 69 1.54 -0.05 -5.77
C VAL A 69 2.96 0.32 -6.21
N GLU A 70 3.11 1.31 -7.10
CA GLU A 70 4.41 1.82 -7.53
C GLU A 70 5.26 2.31 -6.34
N LEU A 71 4.67 3.12 -5.45
CA LEU A 71 5.37 3.64 -4.26
C LEU A 71 5.76 2.52 -3.29
N LEU A 72 4.89 1.52 -3.10
CA LEU A 72 5.20 0.35 -2.26
C LEU A 72 6.38 -0.45 -2.83
N LEU A 73 6.44 -0.64 -4.14
CA LEU A 73 7.56 -1.33 -4.80
C LEU A 73 8.87 -0.52 -4.68
N MET A 74 8.82 0.80 -4.87
CA MET A 74 9.98 1.68 -4.67
C MET A 74 10.51 1.62 -3.23
N ALA A 75 9.62 1.47 -2.25
CA ALA A 75 9.95 1.31 -0.83
C ALA A 75 10.39 -0.11 -0.44
N LYS A 76 10.54 -1.05 -1.40
CA LYS A 76 10.83 -2.47 -1.16
C LYS A 76 9.78 -3.16 -0.27
N LEU A 77 8.53 -2.74 -0.35
CA LEU A 77 7.37 -3.34 0.32
C LEU A 77 6.60 -4.24 -0.67
N ASP A 78 7.31 -5.16 -1.33
CA ASP A 78 6.78 -6.00 -2.40
C ASP A 78 5.58 -6.86 -1.96
N GLY A 79 5.60 -7.35 -0.71
CA GLY A 79 4.49 -8.11 -0.13
C GLY A 79 3.21 -7.30 -0.03
N ALA A 80 3.31 -6.07 0.49
CA ALA A 80 2.21 -5.12 0.55
C ALA A 80 1.68 -4.74 -0.84
N ALA A 81 2.58 -4.51 -1.81
CA ALA A 81 2.23 -4.25 -3.19
C ALA A 81 1.42 -5.42 -3.80
N GLY A 82 1.89 -6.65 -3.61
CA GLY A 82 1.20 -7.86 -4.06
C GLY A 82 -0.18 -8.04 -3.44
N ILE A 83 -0.33 -7.76 -2.14
CA ILE A 83 -1.64 -7.82 -1.45
C ILE A 83 -2.65 -6.85 -2.07
N ILE A 84 -2.22 -5.65 -2.45
CA ILE A 84 -3.09 -4.67 -3.10
C ILE A 84 -3.42 -5.09 -4.52
N GLN A 85 -2.43 -5.56 -5.27
CA GLN A 85 -2.64 -6.07 -6.63
C GLN A 85 -3.64 -7.23 -6.65
N GLN A 86 -3.50 -8.20 -5.73
CA GLN A 86 -4.43 -9.34 -5.61
C GLN A 86 -5.80 -8.87 -5.14
N GLY A 87 -5.82 -8.01 -4.12
CA GLY A 87 -7.04 -7.59 -3.45
C GLY A 87 -7.97 -6.71 -4.29
N PHE A 88 -7.42 -6.00 -5.28
CA PHE A 88 -8.17 -5.12 -6.16
C PHE A 88 -8.16 -5.58 -7.62
N GLY A 89 -7.70 -6.81 -7.90
CA GLY A 89 -7.69 -7.37 -9.25
C GLY A 89 -6.82 -6.57 -10.21
N MET A 90 -5.75 -5.94 -9.71
CA MET A 90 -4.80 -5.17 -10.53
C MET A 90 -3.71 -6.03 -11.15
N TYR A 91 -3.84 -7.35 -11.02
CA TYR A 91 -3.22 -8.22 -12.01
C TYR A 91 -3.89 -7.89 -13.32
N ASP A 92 -3.19 -7.11 -14.13
CA ASP A 92 -3.28 -7.30 -15.56
C ASP A 92 -3.16 -8.81 -15.75
N LYS A 93 -4.20 -9.43 -16.30
CA LYS A 93 -4.06 -10.73 -16.91
C LYS A 93 -3.00 -10.51 -17.99
N GLN A 94 -1.72 -10.69 -17.63
CA GLN A 94 -0.78 -11.18 -18.60
C GLN A 94 -1.43 -12.47 -19.09
N LEU A 95 -2.04 -12.37 -20.26
CA LEU A 95 -2.30 -13.47 -21.14
C LEU A 95 -1.00 -14.28 -21.11
N GLY A 96 -1.01 -15.38 -20.35
CA GLY A 96 0.03 -16.38 -20.46
C GLY A 96 0.15 -16.78 -21.94
N PRO A 97 1.31 -17.31 -22.37
CA PRO A 97 1.51 -17.69 -23.75
C PRO A 97 0.31 -18.51 -24.22
N ASN A 98 -0.30 -18.04 -25.30
CA ASN A 98 -1.38 -18.71 -26.03
C ASN A 98 -1.13 -20.24 -25.97
N PRO A 99 -2.05 -21.07 -25.45
CA PRO A 99 -1.83 -22.51 -25.46
C PRO A 99 -1.55 -22.93 -26.91
N PRO A 100 -0.58 -23.82 -27.16
CA PRO A 100 -0.32 -24.26 -28.52
C PRO A 100 -1.62 -24.86 -29.05
N PHE A 101 -2.16 -24.26 -30.10
CA PHE A 101 -3.17 -24.91 -30.90
C PHE A 101 -2.52 -26.20 -31.42
N THR A 102 -3.02 -27.33 -30.94
CA THR A 102 -2.76 -28.67 -31.47
C THR A 102 -2.98 -28.71 -32.98
#